data_AF-A0A416M4F8-F1
#
_entry.id   AF-A0A416M4F8-F1
#
_cell.length_a   1.000
_cell.length_b   1.000
_cell.length_c   1.000
_cell.angle_alpha   90.00
_cell.angle_beta   90.00
_cell.angle_gamma   90.00
#
_symmetry.space_group_name_H-M   'P 1'
#
loop_
_entity.id
_entity.type
_entity.pdbx_description
1 polymer ?
#
loop_
_entity_poly.entity_id
_entity_poly.type
_entity_poly.pdbx_seq_one_letter_code
_entity_poly.pdbx_strand_id
1 'polypeptide(L)' 'MLNRGIEQGLKQGVEQGINLGQKQASTDTALRLLKTGKFDAKEIAELCHLSIDEVNQLNNQK' A
#
# COMPACT_ATOMS: atom_id res chain seq x y z
N MET A 1 -30.19 -12.77 16.12
CA MET A 1 -28.76 -12.72 16.51
C MET A 1 -27.82 -13.03 15.35
N LEU A 2 -28.15 -13.98 14.48
CA LEU A 2 -27.30 -14.39 13.33
C LEU A 2 -26.93 -13.24 12.36
N ASN A 3 -27.89 -12.36 12.02
CA ASN A 3 -27.65 -11.24 11.11
C ASN A 3 -26.54 -10.29 11.59
N ARG A 4 -26.50 -9.95 12.89
CA ARG A 4 -25.49 -9.03 13.43
C ARG A 4 -24.06 -9.57 13.32
N GLY A 5 -23.87 -10.88 13.52
CA GLY A 5 -22.55 -11.51 13.39
C GLY A 5 -22.04 -11.50 11.94
N ILE A 6 -22.92 -11.75 10.98
CA ILE A 6 -22.59 -11.71 9.55
C ILE A 6 -22.26 -10.27 9.11
N GLU A 7 -23.08 -9.29 9.53
CA GLU A 7 -22.83 -7.88 9.21
C GLU A 7 -21.50 -7.37 9.79
N GLN A 8 -21.14 -7.76 11.01
CA GLN A 8 -19.86 -7.40 11.62
C GLN A 8 -18.68 -8.06 10.89
N GLY A 9 -18.77 -9.35 10.59
CA GLY A 9 -17.73 -10.07 9.86
C GLY A 9 -17.50 -9.49 8.45
N LEU A 10 -18.58 -9.16 7.73
CA LEU A 10 -18.49 -8.54 6.42
C LEU A 10 -17.84 -7.15 6.48
N LYS A 11 -18.24 -6.30 7.44
CA LYS A 11 -17.62 -4.98 7.61
C LYS A 11 -16.12 -5.06 7.90
N GLN A 12 -15.71 -5.98 8.78
CA GLN A 12 -14.29 -6.16 9.10
C GLN A 12 -13.51 -6.68 7.88
N GLY A 13 -14.06 -7.64 7.14
CA GLY A 13 -13.42 -8.17 5.93
C GLY A 13 -13.26 -7.11 4.84
N VAL A 14 -14.28 -6.27 4.63
CA VAL A 14 -14.22 -5.17 3.66
C VAL A 14 -13.19 -4.12 4.08
N GLU A 15 -13.17 -3.71 5.35
CA GLU A 15 -12.22 -2.72 5.85
C GLU A 15 -10.76 -3.22 5.75
N GLN A 16 -10.52 -4.48 6.11
CA GLN A 16 -9.22 -5.12 5.94
C GLN A 16 -8.80 -5.21 4.47
N GLY A 17 -9.72 -5.62 3.58
CA GLY A 17 -9.46 -5.72 2.15
C GLY A 17 -9.13 -4.36 1.52
N ILE A 18 -9.87 -3.31 1.88
CA ILE A 18 -9.59 -1.94 1.41
C ILE A 18 -8.23 -1.46 1.91
N ASN A 19 -7.91 -1.66 3.18
CA ASN A 19 -6.63 -1.23 3.76
C ASN A 19 -5.44 -1.97 3.12
N LEU A 20 -5.54 -3.29 2.98
CA LEU A 20 -4.53 -4.10 2.29
C LEU A 20 -4.37 -3.68 0.83
N GLY A 21 -5.48 -3.45 0.12
CA GLY A 21 -5.46 -3.02 -1.29
C GLY A 21 -4.84 -1.64 -1.48
N GLN A 22 -5.17 -0.67 -0.61
CA GLN A 22 -4.57 0.66 -0.64
C GLN A 22 -3.06 0.59 -0.36
N LYS A 23 -2.65 -0.15 0.66
CA LYS A 23 -1.23 -0.31 0.99
C LYS A 23 -0.48 -0.98 -0.16
N GLN A 24 -1.02 -2.07 -0.73
CA GLN A 24 -0.42 -2.73 -1.89
C GLN A 24 -0.34 -1.81 -3.11
N ALA A 25 -1.36 -1.00 -3.39
CA ALA A 25 -1.36 -0.09 -4.53
C ALA A 25 -0.28 0.99 -4.40
N SER A 26 -0.12 1.59 -3.20
CA SER A 26 0.96 2.55 -2.94
C SER A 26 2.34 1.91 -3.11
N THR A 27 2.53 0.71 -2.56
CA THR A 27 3.79 -0.03 -2.66
C THR A 27 4.12 -0.46 -4.10
N ASP A 28 3.15 -0.98 -4.86
CA ASP A 28 3.34 -1.38 -6.27
C ASP A 28 3.67 -0.17 -7.15
N THR A 29 2.97 0.95 -6.94
CA THR A 29 3.25 2.20 -7.65
C THR A 29 4.67 2.67 -7.37
N ALA A 30 5.10 2.68 -6.11
CA ALA A 30 6.45 3.05 -5.73
C ALA A 30 7.50 2.13 -6.37
N LEU A 31 7.27 0.81 -6.36
CA LEU A 31 8.13 -0.17 -7.02
C LEU A 31 8.21 0.04 -8.54
N ARG A 32 7.09 0.33 -9.21
CA ARG A 32 7.08 0.63 -10.65
C ARG A 32 7.85 1.89 -10.95
N LEU A 33 7.68 2.95 -10.15
CA LEU A 33 8.44 4.20 -10.29
C LEU A 33 9.94 3.98 -10.07
N LEU A 34 10.33 3.23 -9.03
CA LEU A 34 11.72 2.85 -8.76
C LEU A 34 12.32 2.06 -9.94
N LYS A 35 11.56 1.10 -10.51
CA LYS A 35 11.98 0.32 -11.67
C LYS A 35 12.15 1.16 -12.94
N THR A 36 11.45 2.29 -13.07
CA THR A 36 11.66 3.20 -14.21
C THR A 36 13.02 3.90 -14.16
N GLY A 37 13.61 4.05 -12.97
CA GLY A 37 14.88 4.77 -12.76
C GLY A 37 14.82 6.27 -13.07
N LYS A 38 13.63 6.85 -13.24
CA LYS A 38 13.43 8.25 -13.62
C LYS A 38 13.14 9.18 -12.44
N PHE A 39 12.79 8.61 -11.29
CA PHE A 39 12.38 9.35 -10.10
C PHE A 39 13.30 9.00 -8.94
N ASP A 40 13.66 10.00 -8.14
CA ASP A 40 14.39 9.82 -6.90
C ASP A 40 13.49 9.24 -5.81
N ALA A 41 14.09 8.54 -4.84
CA ALA A 41 13.35 7.94 -3.71
C ALA A 41 12.50 8.97 -2.94
N LYS A 42 12.92 10.24 -2.94
CA LYS A 42 12.21 11.34 -2.32
C LYS A 42 10.94 11.74 -3.07
N GLU A 43 11.00 11.83 -4.40
CA GLU A 43 9.82 12.11 -5.22
C GLU A 43 8.82 10.96 -5.17
N ILE A 44 9.31 9.72 -5.18
CA ILE A 44 8.47 8.53 -5.06
C ILE A 44 7.77 8.49 -3.70
N ALA A 45 8.47 8.86 -2.62
CA ALA A 45 7.88 8.98 -1.30
C ALA A 45 6.71 9.98 -1.27
N GLU A 46 6.88 11.15 -1.89
CA GLU A 46 5.81 12.16 -1.98
C GLU A 46 4.64 11.69 -2.87
N LEU A 47 4.92 11.10 -4.04
CA LEU A 47 3.90 10.62 -4.99
C LEU A 47 3.09 9.44 -4.47
N CYS A 48 3.72 8.52 -3.74
CA CYS A 48 3.08 7.32 -3.21
C CYS A 48 2.58 7.48 -1.77
N HIS A 49 2.75 8.67 -1.18
CA HIS A 49 2.49 8.93 0.24
C HIS A 49 3.19 7.92 1.17
N LEU A 50 4.41 7.55 0.80
CA LEU A 50 5.27 6.66 1.57
C LEU A 50 6.37 7.46 2.26
N SER A 51 6.97 6.89 3.29
CA SER A 51 8.19 7.46 3.87
C SER A 51 9.40 7.13 2.98
N ILE A 52 10.43 7.98 3.00
CA ILE A 52 11.70 7.67 2.31
C ILE A 52 12.28 6.32 2.76
N ASP A 53 12.13 5.96 4.04
CA ASP A 53 12.56 4.67 4.56
C ASP A 53 11.83 3.50 3.88
N GLU A 54 10.51 3.57 3.75
CA GLU A 54 9.71 2.55 3.04
C GLU A 54 10.13 2.44 1.57
N VAL A 55 10.34 3.56 0.89
CA VAL A 55 10.81 3.57 -0.51
C VAL A 55 12.20 2.95 -0.63
N ASN A 56 13.11 3.26 0.30
CA ASN A 56 14.44 2.67 0.34
C ASN A 56 14.39 1.16 0.62
N GLN A 57 13.54 0.71 1.55
CA GLN A 57 13.32 -0.72 1.79
C GLN A 57 12.84 -1.43 0.54
N LEU A 58 11.87 -0.85 -0.19
CA LEU A 58 11.37 -1.40 -1.44
C LEU A 58 12.44 -1.48 -2.52
N ASN A 59 13.34 -0.50 -2.59
CA ASN A 59 14.47 -0.51 -3.50
C ASN A 59 15.54 -1.54 -3.10
N ASN A 60 15.68 -1.84 -1.82
CA ASN A 60 16.68 -2.75 -1.27
C ASN A 60 16.19 -4.22 -1.17
N GLN A 61 14.91 -4.48 -1.44
CA GLN A 61 14.34 -5.83 -1.58
C GLN A 61 14.55 -6.45 -2.98
N LYS A 62 15.47 -5.88 -3.78
CA LYS A 62 15.75 -6.28 -5.16
C LYS A 62 16.61 -7.55 -5.24
#